data_AF-A0A0R3R4U5-F1
#
_entry.id   AF-A0A0R3R4U5-F1
#
_cell.length_a   1.000
_cell.length_b   1.000
_cell.length_c   1.000
_cell.angle_alpha   90.00
_cell.angle_beta   90.00
_cell.angle_gamma   90.00
#
_symmetry.space_group_name_H-M   'P 1'
#
loop_
_entity.id
_entity.type
_entity.pdbx_description
1 polymer ?
#
loop_
_entity_poly.entity_id
_entity_poly.type
_entity_poly.pdbx_seq_one_letter_code
_entity_poly.pdbx_strand_id
1 'polypeptide(L)'
;LVRLCLDDARHILYSLSENGSIQVYDLHADGNSVVKVASLSYGQIQELAAAECRSVDASFFNDIVGINPISYTQSRYLHLIATTRKGVRLFFSCFPPAPKNVYQVASKSSLMNWMEGMRPSCLRLKHVRLPPGYGISPVSFHPLSIYDTFYSHEIAIMAGEAGIDISNLSIFCSSNFPTSECLTENVTQLRLRSLVMTITKAVSGAPFSTPADSRHSTNLSLFRDTPGKFIILCEKGIQIIDHRAPIDMLRDILLQFGPDSSHASYFTQLHGVVNVGDMILTILCTELGASSTVKSSALRLFFMLGNEKVRNRHLTSPMPTNSLSQLSNISSGSFSDISMHIRSPLFSSTPQQQRRLAQPSGEFFLEAHYDNELSASSEIQTYVSLP
;
A
#
# COMPACT_ATOMS: atom_id res chain seq x y z
N LEU A 1 -8.25 11.90 24.99
CA LEU A 1 -8.52 10.81 24.01
C LEU A 1 -8.69 11.48 22.65
N VAL A 2 -7.99 11.02 21.61
CA VAL A 2 -7.99 11.70 20.28
C VAL A 2 -8.97 11.06 19.32
N ARG A 3 -9.01 9.72 19.24
CA ARG A 3 -9.82 9.00 18.26
C ARG A 3 -10.29 7.66 18.79
N LEU A 4 -11.47 7.24 18.33
CA LEU A 4 -11.98 5.89 18.45
C LEU A 4 -12.28 5.37 17.05
N CYS A 5 -12.03 4.08 16.79
CA CYS A 5 -12.52 3.44 15.59
C CYS A 5 -12.94 1.99 15.87
N LEU A 6 -14.00 1.56 15.19
CA LEU A 6 -14.67 0.28 15.41
C LEU A 6 -14.46 -0.61 14.18
N ASP A 7 -14.06 -1.86 14.42
CA ASP A 7 -14.09 -2.92 13.42
C ASP A 7 -15.31 -3.81 13.71
N ASP A 8 -16.43 -3.47 13.07
CA ASP A 8 -17.71 -4.15 13.28
C ASP A 8 -17.63 -5.64 12.94
N ALA A 9 -16.92 -5.99 11.87
CA ALA A 9 -16.83 -7.37 11.38
C ALA A 9 -16.10 -8.31 12.36
N ARG A 10 -15.19 -7.75 13.17
CA ARG A 10 -14.41 -8.50 14.16
C ARG A 10 -14.77 -8.18 15.60
N HIS A 11 -15.70 -7.26 15.83
CA HIS A 11 -16.07 -6.76 17.15
C HIS A 11 -14.87 -6.25 17.96
N ILE A 12 -14.04 -5.41 17.34
CA ILE A 12 -12.84 -4.84 17.96
C ILE A 12 -12.97 -3.32 18.02
N LEU A 13 -12.77 -2.73 19.19
CA LEU A 13 -12.67 -1.29 19.37
C LEU A 13 -11.19 -0.88 19.52
N TYR A 14 -10.81 0.17 18.83
CA TYR A 14 -9.48 0.78 18.93
C TYR A 14 -9.59 2.19 19.49
N SER A 15 -8.62 2.57 20.32
CA SER A 15 -8.47 3.95 20.79
C SER A 15 -7.08 4.49 20.51
N LEU A 16 -7.02 5.78 20.19
CA LEU A 16 -5.80 6.58 20.10
C LEU A 16 -5.86 7.67 21.17
N SER A 17 -4.91 7.66 22.10
CA SER A 17 -4.79 8.68 23.15
C SER A 17 -3.98 9.91 22.70
N GLU A 18 -4.05 10.99 23.48
CA GLU A 18 -3.34 12.25 23.19
C GLU A 18 -1.82 12.09 23.23
N ASN A 19 -1.32 11.18 24.05
CA ASN A 19 0.10 10.83 24.09
C ASN A 19 0.52 9.82 23.01
N GLY A 20 -0.32 9.58 21.99
CA GLY A 20 -0.01 8.72 20.84
C GLY A 20 -0.01 7.21 21.13
N SER A 21 -0.59 6.76 22.24
CA SER A 21 -0.73 5.33 22.52
C SER A 21 -1.95 4.74 21.83
N ILE A 22 -1.81 3.53 21.29
CA ILE A 22 -2.91 2.78 20.69
C ILE A 22 -3.32 1.65 21.63
N GLN A 23 -4.62 1.54 21.90
CA GLN A 23 -5.18 0.46 22.71
C GLN A 23 -6.20 -0.33 21.91
N VAL A 24 -6.27 -1.64 22.18
CA VAL A 24 -7.18 -2.58 21.54
C VAL A 24 -8.11 -3.15 22.61
N TYR A 25 -9.40 -3.12 22.32
CA TYR A 25 -10.44 -3.68 23.17
C TYR A 25 -11.22 -4.73 22.40
N ASP A 26 -11.41 -5.87 23.04
CA ASP A 26 -12.25 -6.94 22.55
C ASP A 26 -13.69 -6.71 23.02
N LEU A 27 -14.64 -6.61 22.09
CA LEU A 27 -16.04 -6.34 22.42
C LEU A 27 -16.87 -7.60 22.72
N HIS A 28 -16.21 -8.76 22.77
CA HIS A 28 -16.84 -10.09 22.79
C HIS A 28 -17.82 -10.30 21.62
N ALA A 29 -18.48 -11.45 21.53
CA ALA A 29 -19.30 -11.80 20.36
C ALA A 29 -20.66 -11.09 20.39
N ASP A 30 -21.08 -10.66 21.57
CA ASP A 30 -22.36 -10.02 21.88
C ASP A 30 -22.27 -8.49 21.89
N GLY A 31 -21.06 -7.91 21.82
CA GLY A 31 -20.84 -6.46 21.82
C GLY A 31 -21.10 -5.77 23.17
N ASN A 32 -21.42 -6.54 24.22
CA ASN A 32 -21.89 -6.02 25.50
C ASN A 32 -20.79 -5.94 26.57
N SER A 33 -19.58 -6.41 26.26
CA SER A 33 -18.43 -6.28 27.15
C SER A 33 -17.30 -5.57 26.44
N VAL A 34 -16.45 -4.87 27.18
CA VAL A 34 -15.30 -4.15 26.63
C VAL A 34 -14.09 -4.53 27.45
N VAL A 35 -13.24 -5.40 26.90
CA VAL A 35 -12.03 -5.86 27.59
C VAL A 35 -10.81 -5.34 26.87
N LYS A 36 -9.97 -4.56 27.57
CA LYS A 36 -8.68 -4.14 27.01
C LYS A 36 -7.75 -5.36 26.89
N VAL A 37 -7.35 -5.69 25.66
CA VAL A 37 -6.53 -6.88 25.38
C VAL A 37 -5.10 -6.55 24.97
N ALA A 38 -4.84 -5.34 24.45
CA ALA A 38 -3.50 -4.93 24.06
C ALA A 38 -3.32 -3.41 24.12
N SER A 39 -2.06 -2.98 24.21
CA SER A 39 -1.66 -1.58 24.17
C SER A 39 -0.25 -1.46 23.63
N LEU A 40 0.01 -0.45 22.81
CA LEU A 40 1.35 0.01 22.50
C LEU A 40 1.45 1.50 22.85
N SER A 41 2.50 1.88 23.55
CA SER A 41 2.82 3.29 23.75
C SER A 41 3.38 3.90 22.47
N TYR A 42 3.33 5.22 22.38
CA TYR A 42 3.98 5.98 21.32
C TYR A 42 5.45 5.56 21.10
N GLY A 43 6.25 5.50 22.17
CA GLY A 43 7.67 5.13 22.09
C GLY A 43 7.88 3.72 21.55
N GLN A 44 7.06 2.75 21.97
CA GLN A 44 7.12 1.38 21.45
C GLN A 44 6.79 1.32 19.96
N ILE A 45 5.81 2.10 19.49
CA ILE A 45 5.43 2.15 18.08
C ILE A 45 6.59 2.74 17.25
N GLN A 46 7.21 3.81 17.74
CA GLN A 46 8.34 4.47 17.10
C GLN A 46 9.55 3.53 16.98
N GLU A 47 9.91 2.84 18.08
CA GLU A 47 11.00 1.86 18.10
C GLU A 47 10.76 0.71 17.12
N LEU A 48 9.55 0.14 17.12
CA LEU A 48 9.17 -0.93 16.19
C LEU A 48 9.25 -0.47 14.73
N ALA A 49 8.80 0.76 14.42
CA ALA A 49 8.84 1.30 13.07
C ALA A 49 10.28 1.59 12.59
N ALA A 50 11.11 2.17 13.46
CA ALA A 50 12.52 2.42 13.17
C ALA A 50 13.31 1.12 12.98
N ALA A 51 12.99 0.06 13.75
CA ALA A 51 13.60 -1.25 13.60
C ALA A 51 13.30 -1.89 12.23
N GLU A 52 12.07 -1.68 11.71
CA GLU A 52 11.65 -2.14 10.39
C GLU A 52 12.28 -1.29 9.26
N CYS A 53 12.40 0.02 9.47
CA CYS A 53 12.89 0.99 8.50
C CYS A 53 14.26 1.58 8.91
N ARG A 54 15.30 0.74 8.96
CA ARG A 54 16.62 1.08 9.54
C ARG A 54 17.35 2.29 8.93
N SER A 55 17.00 2.70 7.71
CA SER A 55 17.60 3.87 7.05
C SER A 55 16.85 5.18 7.33
N VAL A 56 15.78 5.12 8.12
CA VAL A 56 14.89 6.24 8.42
C VAL A 56 15.08 6.62 9.87
N ASP A 57 15.31 7.91 10.12
CA ASP A 57 15.42 8.41 11.48
C ASP A 57 14.13 8.16 12.26
N ALA A 58 14.27 7.76 13.52
CA ALA A 58 13.13 7.42 14.36
C ALA A 58 12.13 8.58 14.49
N SER A 59 12.58 9.84 14.43
CA SER A 59 11.71 11.02 14.50
C SER A 59 10.70 11.12 13.34
N PHE A 60 10.94 10.40 12.24
CA PHE A 60 10.03 10.38 11.10
C PHE A 60 8.74 9.60 11.38
N PHE A 61 8.72 8.76 12.41
CA PHE A 61 7.57 7.97 12.84
C PHE A 61 6.75 8.65 13.96
N ASN A 62 7.08 9.90 14.28
CA ASN A 62 6.44 10.64 15.36
C ASN A 62 4.99 11.01 15.03
N ASP A 63 4.22 11.32 16.08
CA ASP A 63 2.86 11.87 16.04
C ASP A 63 1.88 11.06 15.21
N ILE A 64 1.19 10.10 15.84
CA ILE A 64 0.10 9.38 15.19
C ILE A 64 -1.12 10.30 15.14
N VAL A 65 -1.57 10.60 13.92
CA VAL A 65 -2.68 11.55 13.65
C VAL A 65 -3.99 10.83 13.40
N GLY A 66 -3.93 9.55 13.02
CA GLY A 66 -5.13 8.80 12.70
C GLY A 66 -4.95 7.31 12.84
N ILE A 67 -6.03 6.65 13.25
CA ILE A 67 -6.20 5.20 13.22
C ILE A 67 -7.46 4.84 12.44
N ASN A 68 -7.41 3.77 11.64
CA ASN A 68 -8.53 3.26 10.87
C ASN A 68 -8.50 1.72 10.81
N PRO A 69 -9.64 1.04 10.95
CA PRO A 69 -9.71 -0.42 10.84
C PRO A 69 -9.50 -0.84 9.38
N ILE A 70 -8.89 -2.01 9.19
CA ILE A 70 -8.76 -2.66 7.90
C ILE A 70 -9.87 -3.70 7.81
N SER A 71 -10.77 -3.50 6.84
CA SER A 71 -11.92 -4.40 6.65
C SER A 71 -11.49 -5.86 6.55
N TYR A 72 -12.28 -6.75 7.17
CA TYR A 72 -12.09 -8.20 7.07
C TYR A 72 -12.05 -8.70 5.62
N THR A 73 -12.82 -8.08 4.73
CA THR A 73 -12.85 -8.43 3.29
C THR A 73 -11.60 -7.97 2.54
N GLN A 74 -10.82 -7.05 3.11
CA GLN A 74 -9.57 -6.56 2.52
C GLN A 74 -8.36 -7.37 2.99
N SER A 75 -8.30 -7.68 4.28
CA SER A 75 -7.25 -8.52 4.84
C SER A 75 -7.78 -9.26 6.03
N ARG A 76 -7.55 -10.57 6.14
CA ARG A 76 -7.83 -11.32 7.37
C ARG A 76 -6.73 -11.14 8.42
N TYR A 77 -5.53 -10.72 8.01
CA TYR A 77 -4.32 -10.71 8.84
C TYR A 77 -3.94 -9.34 9.38
N LEU A 78 -4.12 -8.29 8.57
CA LEU A 78 -3.95 -6.91 9.00
C LEU A 78 -5.31 -6.38 9.47
N HIS A 79 -5.29 -5.70 10.61
CA HIS A 79 -6.49 -5.32 11.35
C HIS A 79 -6.63 -3.81 11.49
N LEU A 80 -5.51 -3.11 11.66
CA LEU A 80 -5.49 -1.68 11.91
C LEU A 80 -4.39 -1.02 11.10
N ILE A 81 -4.69 0.16 10.57
CA ILE A 81 -3.70 1.10 10.06
C ILE A 81 -3.63 2.32 10.98
N ALA A 82 -2.42 2.73 11.34
CA ALA A 82 -2.15 4.03 11.95
C ALA A 82 -1.37 4.90 10.97
N THR A 83 -1.64 6.20 10.95
CA THR A 83 -0.93 7.16 10.10
C THR A 83 -0.24 8.21 10.95
N THR A 84 1.01 8.52 10.63
CA THR A 84 1.79 9.56 11.32
C THR A 84 1.60 10.93 10.70
N ARG A 85 2.03 12.00 11.40
CA ARG A 85 2.05 13.39 10.89
C ARG A 85 2.83 13.50 9.58
N LYS A 86 3.88 12.69 9.41
CA LYS A 86 4.69 12.63 8.19
C LYS A 86 4.09 11.74 7.10
N GLY A 87 2.88 11.21 7.27
CA GLY A 87 2.21 10.38 6.27
C GLY A 87 2.73 8.94 6.20
N VAL A 88 3.46 8.47 7.22
CA VAL A 88 3.85 7.06 7.31
C VAL A 88 2.64 6.23 7.71
N ARG A 89 2.43 5.11 7.01
CA ARG A 89 1.34 4.16 7.26
C ARG A 89 1.88 2.91 7.95
N LEU A 90 1.42 2.68 9.17
CA LEU A 90 1.82 1.59 10.05
C LEU A 90 0.69 0.56 10.10
N PHE A 91 0.97 -0.68 9.71
CA PHE A 91 -0.04 -1.74 9.65
C PHE A 91 0.16 -2.72 10.80
N PHE A 92 -0.91 -2.99 11.53
CA PHE A 92 -0.90 -3.83 12.71
C PHE A 92 -1.75 -5.09 12.54
N SER A 93 -1.32 -6.15 13.21
CA SER A 93 -2.11 -7.37 13.42
C SER A 93 -2.49 -7.48 14.90
N CYS A 94 -3.74 -7.89 15.17
CA CYS A 94 -4.26 -8.05 16.53
C CYS A 94 -4.25 -9.50 17.04
N PHE A 95 -3.91 -10.45 16.17
CA PHE A 95 -3.87 -11.87 16.48
C PHE A 95 -2.46 -12.34 16.84
N PRO A 96 -2.32 -13.39 17.66
CA PRO A 96 -1.03 -13.92 18.05
C PRO A 96 -0.25 -14.41 16.82
N PRO A 97 1.08 -14.57 16.93
CA PRO A 97 1.85 -15.22 15.85
C PRO A 97 1.28 -16.61 15.58
N ALA A 98 1.16 -16.98 14.30
CA ALA A 98 0.78 -18.34 13.97
C ALA A 98 1.83 -19.31 14.54
N PRO A 99 1.43 -20.48 15.07
CA PRO A 99 2.36 -21.47 15.59
C PRO A 99 3.36 -21.91 14.51
N LYS A 100 4.64 -22.08 14.89
CA LYS A 100 5.73 -22.42 13.96
C LYS A 100 5.45 -23.65 13.09
N ASN A 101 4.65 -24.59 13.59
CA ASN A 101 4.32 -25.86 12.92
C ASN A 101 3.30 -25.70 11.79
N VAL A 102 2.56 -24.59 11.73
CA VAL A 102 1.56 -24.34 10.69
C VAL A 102 2.22 -23.96 9.36
N TYR A 103 3.37 -23.28 9.39
CA TYR A 103 4.10 -22.90 8.17
C TYR A 103 4.77 -24.06 7.44
N GLN A 104 4.96 -25.21 8.10
CA GLN A 104 5.63 -26.39 7.53
C GLN A 104 4.67 -27.40 6.89
N VAL A 105 3.37 -27.36 7.24
CA VAL A 105 2.40 -28.41 6.86
C VAL A 105 1.10 -27.85 6.28
N ALA A 106 0.82 -26.56 6.42
CA ALA A 106 -0.47 -25.98 6.08
C ALA A 106 -0.43 -25.23 4.73
N SER A 107 -1.39 -25.52 3.85
CA SER A 107 -1.66 -24.68 2.68
C SER A 107 -2.07 -23.26 3.14
N LYS A 108 -1.97 -22.27 2.24
CA LYS A 108 -2.46 -20.89 2.51
C LYS A 108 -3.91 -20.85 3.02
N SER A 109 -4.76 -21.80 2.59
CA SER A 109 -6.14 -21.93 3.06
C SER A 109 -6.24 -22.38 4.52
N SER A 110 -5.39 -23.31 4.95
CA SER A 110 -5.36 -23.79 6.34
C SER A 110 -4.91 -22.72 7.34
N LEU A 111 -3.99 -21.81 6.94
CA LEU A 111 -3.64 -20.63 7.74
C LEU A 111 -4.83 -19.68 7.92
N MET A 112 -5.64 -19.50 6.88
CA MET A 112 -6.82 -18.63 6.95
C MET A 112 -7.95 -19.23 7.78
N ASN A 113 -8.15 -20.54 7.72
CA ASN A 113 -9.16 -21.23 8.54
C ASN A 113 -8.79 -21.19 10.03
N TRP A 114 -7.49 -21.23 10.38
CA TRP A 114 -7.05 -21.12 11.78
C TRP A 114 -7.38 -19.75 12.40
N MET A 115 -7.50 -18.72 11.59
CA MET A 115 -7.84 -17.37 12.05
C MET A 115 -9.34 -17.17 12.28
N GLU A 116 -10.16 -18.14 11.89
CA GLU A 116 -11.62 -18.10 12.07
C GLU A 116 -11.97 -18.31 13.55
N GLY A 117 -12.74 -17.38 14.12
CA GLY A 117 -13.10 -17.40 15.54
C GLY A 117 -12.01 -16.93 16.52
N MET A 118 -10.81 -16.56 16.04
CA MET A 118 -9.77 -15.98 16.88
C MET A 118 -10.19 -14.61 17.43
N ARG A 119 -9.96 -14.40 18.72
CA ARG A 119 -10.15 -13.10 19.40
C ARG A 119 -8.86 -12.27 19.37
N PRO A 120 -8.95 -10.93 19.34
CA PRO A 120 -7.78 -10.07 19.48
C PRO A 120 -7.12 -10.30 20.84
N SER A 121 -5.79 -10.41 20.85
CA SER A 121 -5.02 -10.64 22.08
C SER A 121 -3.66 -9.94 22.10
N CYS A 122 -3.29 -9.25 21.03
CA CYS A 122 -2.06 -8.48 20.96
C CYS A 122 -2.23 -7.29 20.00
N LEU A 123 -1.22 -6.44 19.91
CA LEU A 123 -1.11 -5.40 18.88
C LEU A 123 0.33 -5.43 18.38
N ARG A 124 0.53 -5.82 17.12
CA ARG A 124 1.87 -6.07 16.57
C ARG A 124 2.04 -5.34 15.25
N LEU A 125 3.07 -4.50 15.15
CA LEU A 125 3.47 -3.88 13.89
C LEU A 125 3.93 -4.97 12.91
N LYS A 126 3.41 -4.94 11.67
CA LYS A 126 3.70 -5.92 10.63
C LYS A 126 4.27 -5.32 9.37
N HIS A 127 4.00 -4.05 9.11
CA HIS A 127 4.46 -3.40 7.90
C HIS A 127 4.47 -1.88 8.09
N VAL A 128 5.43 -1.24 7.44
CA VAL A 128 5.59 0.22 7.42
C VAL A 128 5.64 0.65 5.97
N ARG A 129 4.80 1.63 5.59
CA ARG A 129 4.90 2.31 4.29
C ARG A 129 5.21 3.77 4.49
N LEU A 130 6.35 4.17 3.94
CA LEU A 130 6.74 5.56 3.86
C LEU A 130 5.86 6.26 2.81
N PRO A 131 5.60 7.58 2.96
CA PRO A 131 4.93 8.34 1.92
C PRO A 131 5.76 8.32 0.62
N PRO A 132 5.13 8.48 -0.56
CA PRO A 132 5.89 8.60 -1.80
C PRO A 132 6.78 9.85 -1.76
N GLY A 133 7.86 9.87 -2.55
CA GLY A 133 8.89 10.90 -2.44
C GLY A 133 9.93 10.66 -1.35
N TYR A 134 9.69 9.73 -0.43
CA TYR A 134 10.72 9.22 0.46
C TYR A 134 11.49 8.09 -0.27
N GLY A 135 12.58 8.46 -0.98
CA GLY A 135 13.39 7.55 -1.81
C GLY A 135 13.65 8.10 -3.22
N ILE A 136 14.02 7.24 -4.17
CA ILE A 136 14.27 7.59 -5.59
C ILE A 136 12.92 7.70 -6.34
N SER A 137 12.04 8.59 -5.88
CA SER A 137 10.79 8.90 -6.57
C SER A 137 10.87 10.29 -7.19
N PRO A 138 10.49 10.48 -8.46
CA PRO A 138 10.45 11.79 -9.10
C PRO A 138 9.36 12.70 -8.50
N VAL A 139 8.46 12.15 -7.69
CA VAL A 139 7.37 12.89 -7.03
C VAL A 139 7.77 13.17 -5.58
N SER A 140 8.24 14.39 -5.30
CA SER A 140 8.53 14.80 -3.92
C SER A 140 7.25 15.19 -3.20
N PHE A 141 6.95 14.54 -2.08
CA PHE A 141 5.91 15.03 -1.16
C PHE A 141 6.59 16.11 -0.31
N HIS A 142 6.39 17.38 -0.68
CA HIS A 142 6.76 18.53 0.15
C HIS A 142 6.14 18.39 1.54
N PRO A 143 6.79 18.91 2.59
CA PRO A 143 6.76 18.33 3.92
C PRO A 143 5.33 18.01 4.34
N LEU A 144 5.06 16.72 4.53
CA LEU A 144 3.75 16.25 4.94
C LEU A 144 3.54 16.64 6.40
N SER A 145 2.56 17.52 6.61
CA SER A 145 1.96 17.82 7.91
C SER A 145 0.52 17.33 7.86
N ILE A 146 0.34 16.01 7.91
CA ILE A 146 -0.97 15.37 7.84
C ILE A 146 -1.72 15.64 9.15
N TYR A 147 -2.97 16.06 9.08
CA TYR A 147 -3.78 16.28 10.29
C TYR A 147 -5.05 15.43 10.31
N ASP A 148 -5.51 14.91 9.17
CA ASP A 148 -6.65 13.98 9.13
C ASP A 148 -6.43 12.88 8.10
N THR A 149 -7.02 11.72 8.36
CA THR A 149 -6.93 10.54 7.51
C THR A 149 -8.22 9.75 7.45
N PHE A 150 -8.53 9.28 6.25
CA PHE A 150 -9.68 8.42 5.96
C PHE A 150 -9.24 7.20 5.15
N TYR A 151 -9.79 6.03 5.48
CA TYR A 151 -9.51 4.78 4.77
C TYR A 151 -10.82 4.04 4.48
N SER A 152 -10.98 3.57 3.24
CA SER A 152 -12.04 2.68 2.82
C SER A 152 -11.53 1.71 1.76
N HIS A 153 -11.37 0.44 2.13
CA HIS A 153 -10.88 -0.65 1.27
C HIS A 153 -9.66 -0.22 0.43
N GLU A 154 -9.86 0.08 -0.85
CA GLU A 154 -8.80 0.39 -1.82
C GLU A 154 -8.31 1.83 -1.77
N ILE A 155 -9.01 2.71 -1.02
CA ILE A 155 -8.76 4.15 -1.02
C ILE A 155 -8.30 4.61 0.36
N ALA A 156 -7.21 5.36 0.37
CA ALA A 156 -6.78 6.15 1.51
C ALA A 156 -6.70 7.63 1.11
N ILE A 157 -7.22 8.50 1.97
CA ILE A 157 -7.17 9.95 1.78
C ILE A 157 -6.50 10.54 3.02
N MET A 158 -5.45 11.33 2.80
CA MET A 158 -4.76 12.07 3.85
C MET A 158 -4.89 13.56 3.57
N ALA A 159 -5.40 14.31 4.56
CA ALA A 159 -5.40 15.76 4.52
C ALA A 159 -4.19 16.29 5.28
N GLY A 160 -3.41 17.16 4.63
CA GLY A 160 -2.28 17.83 5.25
C GLY A 160 -2.23 19.31 4.93
N GLU A 161 -1.38 20.03 5.66
CA GLU A 161 -1.18 21.48 5.49
C GLU A 161 -0.37 21.77 4.22
N ALA A 162 -0.77 22.79 3.48
CA ALA A 162 -0.05 23.27 2.29
C ALA A 162 -0.01 24.81 2.21
N GLY A 163 -0.06 25.47 3.37
CA GLY A 163 -0.08 26.92 3.52
C GLY A 163 -1.20 27.39 4.45
N ILE A 164 -1.34 28.71 4.59
CA ILE A 164 -2.41 29.34 5.36
C ILE A 164 -3.75 29.03 4.67
N ASP A 165 -4.68 28.44 5.41
CA ASP A 165 -6.02 28.04 4.97
C ASP A 165 -6.05 27.17 3.70
N ILE A 166 -4.96 26.43 3.45
CA ILE A 166 -4.81 25.59 2.27
C ILE A 166 -4.45 24.17 2.70
N SER A 167 -5.28 23.23 2.25
CA SER A 167 -5.04 21.81 2.48
C SER A 167 -4.53 21.13 1.22
N ASN A 168 -3.66 20.16 1.39
CA ASN A 168 -3.29 19.20 0.36
C ASN A 168 -3.88 17.84 0.70
N LEU A 169 -4.69 17.30 -0.19
CA LEU A 169 -5.19 15.94 -0.12
C LEU A 169 -4.25 15.03 -0.90
N SER A 170 -3.71 14.02 -0.22
CA SER A 170 -3.01 12.91 -0.86
C SER A 170 -3.92 11.69 -0.89
N ILE A 171 -4.27 11.23 -2.08
CA ILE A 171 -5.22 10.15 -2.32
C ILE A 171 -4.45 8.96 -2.88
N PHE A 172 -4.55 7.82 -2.21
CA PHE A 172 -3.94 6.55 -2.61
C PHE A 172 -5.05 5.60 -3.04
N CYS A 173 -4.86 4.92 -4.17
CA CYS A 173 -5.87 4.00 -4.71
C CYS A 173 -5.23 2.74 -5.28
N SER A 174 -5.61 1.56 -4.78
CA SER A 174 -5.14 0.26 -5.29
C SER A 174 -6.09 -0.43 -6.27
N SER A 175 -7.20 0.20 -6.64
CA SER A 175 -8.29 -0.44 -7.41
C SER A 175 -7.88 -0.94 -8.80
N ASN A 176 -6.84 -0.32 -9.39
CA ASN A 176 -6.38 -0.63 -10.74
C ASN A 176 -5.40 -1.80 -10.82
N PHE A 177 -5.03 -2.39 -9.68
CA PHE A 177 -3.97 -3.40 -9.60
C PHE A 177 -4.48 -4.71 -8.98
N PRO A 178 -5.59 -5.32 -9.48
CA PRO A 178 -6.18 -6.49 -8.84
C PRO A 178 -5.33 -7.76 -8.95
N THR A 179 -4.45 -7.83 -9.95
CA THR A 179 -3.59 -8.97 -10.27
C THR A 179 -2.15 -8.79 -9.80
N SER A 180 -1.83 -7.65 -9.18
CA SER A 180 -0.45 -7.35 -8.78
C SER A 180 -0.03 -8.24 -7.60
N GLU A 181 1.17 -8.83 -7.70
CA GLU A 181 1.77 -9.61 -6.62
C GLU A 181 2.26 -8.74 -5.46
N CYS A 182 2.45 -7.44 -5.70
CA CYS A 182 2.81 -6.46 -4.70
C CYS A 182 1.73 -5.38 -4.57
N LEU A 183 1.65 -4.73 -3.41
CA LEU A 183 0.67 -3.66 -3.20
C LEU A 183 1.07 -2.41 -3.99
N THR A 184 0.43 -2.25 -5.15
CA THR A 184 0.58 -1.08 -6.01
C THR A 184 -0.57 -0.10 -5.77
N GLU A 185 -0.25 1.18 -5.71
CA GLU A 185 -1.23 2.25 -5.54
C GLU A 185 -0.95 3.38 -6.52
N ASN A 186 -2.02 3.89 -7.13
CA ASN A 186 -1.99 5.20 -7.76
C ASN A 186 -2.04 6.27 -6.68
N VAL A 187 -1.33 7.36 -6.91
CA VAL A 187 -1.32 8.50 -5.98
C VAL A 187 -1.71 9.76 -6.73
N THR A 188 -2.65 10.51 -6.17
CA THR A 188 -3.10 11.79 -6.69
C THR A 188 -3.07 12.82 -5.59
N GLN A 189 -2.60 14.03 -5.90
CA GLN A 189 -2.58 15.16 -4.98
C GLN A 189 -3.55 16.23 -5.44
N LEU A 190 -4.41 16.71 -4.54
CA LEU A 190 -5.35 17.79 -4.80
C LEU A 190 -5.14 18.91 -3.79
N ARG A 191 -4.98 20.13 -4.27
CA ARG A 191 -4.82 21.31 -3.41
C ARG A 191 -6.15 22.03 -3.26
N LEU A 192 -6.61 22.17 -2.03
CA LEU A 192 -7.87 22.82 -1.68
C LEU A 192 -7.59 24.15 -1.00
N ARG A 193 -8.17 25.25 -1.50
CA ARG A 193 -8.07 26.60 -0.89
C ARG A 193 -8.99 26.77 0.32
N SER A 194 -9.06 25.73 1.14
CA SER A 194 -9.83 25.66 2.37
C SER A 194 -9.21 24.58 3.28
N LEU A 195 -9.37 24.74 4.59
CA LEU A 195 -9.06 23.69 5.55
C LEU A 195 -10.05 22.54 5.42
N VAL A 196 -9.55 21.30 5.42
CA VAL A 196 -10.38 20.08 5.48
C VAL A 196 -10.76 19.86 6.93
N MET A 197 -12.06 19.70 7.18
CA MET A 197 -12.60 19.47 8.52
C MET A 197 -12.87 17.99 8.75
N THR A 198 -13.39 17.30 7.74
CA THR A 198 -13.59 15.85 7.80
C THR A 198 -13.73 15.24 6.41
N ILE A 199 -13.40 13.96 6.31
CA ILE A 199 -13.50 13.16 5.10
C ILE A 199 -14.41 11.97 5.40
N THR A 200 -15.38 11.72 4.53
CA THR A 200 -16.25 10.54 4.64
C THR A 200 -16.58 9.95 3.27
N LYS A 201 -16.97 8.68 3.25
CA LYS A 201 -17.50 8.02 2.04
C LYS A 201 -19.02 8.17 2.03
N ALA A 202 -19.56 8.59 0.89
CA ALA A 202 -21.00 8.64 0.70
C ALA A 202 -21.59 7.23 0.79
N VAL A 203 -22.65 7.09 1.59
CA VAL A 203 -23.41 5.84 1.66
C VAL A 203 -24.31 5.79 0.43
N SER A 204 -24.08 4.83 -0.47
CA SER A 204 -25.03 4.55 -1.54
C SER A 204 -26.26 3.91 -0.90
N GLY A 205 -27.40 4.60 -0.95
CA GLY A 205 -28.66 4.22 -0.31
C GLY A 205 -29.35 3.01 -0.94
N ALA A 206 -28.63 1.92 -1.20
CA ALA A 206 -29.29 0.64 -1.45
C ALA A 206 -29.93 0.18 -0.13
N PRO A 207 -31.25 -0.12 -0.11
CA PRO A 207 -31.93 -0.52 1.10
C PRO A 207 -31.26 -1.75 1.70
N PHE A 208 -31.14 -1.76 3.03
CA PHE A 208 -30.68 -2.89 3.83
C PHE A 208 -31.32 -4.20 3.36
N SER A 209 -30.61 -4.99 2.57
CA SER A 209 -30.96 -6.40 2.39
C SER A 209 -30.69 -7.10 3.73
N THR A 210 -31.74 -7.68 4.31
CA THR A 210 -31.73 -8.39 5.58
C THR A 210 -30.59 -9.44 5.67
N PRO A 211 -29.95 -9.61 6.84
CA PRO A 211 -28.74 -10.43 7.01
C PRO A 211 -29.06 -11.93 7.17
N ALA A 212 -29.87 -12.50 6.28
CA ALA A 212 -30.37 -13.88 6.46
C ALA A 212 -29.68 -14.96 5.59
N ASP A 213 -29.01 -14.66 4.47
CA ASP A 213 -28.61 -15.75 3.55
C ASP A 213 -27.22 -15.67 2.87
N SER A 214 -26.31 -14.78 3.27
CA SER A 214 -25.00 -14.68 2.60
C SER A 214 -23.88 -15.54 3.22
N ARG A 215 -24.18 -16.76 3.72
CA ARG A 215 -23.14 -17.62 4.34
C ARG A 215 -22.23 -18.35 3.34
N HIS A 216 -22.50 -18.34 2.04
CA HIS A 216 -21.64 -19.06 1.07
C HIS A 216 -21.50 -18.36 -0.29
N SER A 217 -21.30 -17.05 -0.32
CA SER A 217 -20.79 -16.38 -1.51
C SER A 217 -19.30 -16.11 -1.35
N THR A 218 -18.48 -17.13 -1.64
CA THR A 218 -17.11 -16.94 -2.15
C THR A 218 -17.16 -16.32 -3.55
N ASN A 219 -17.92 -15.23 -3.70
CA ASN A 219 -17.94 -14.43 -4.90
C ASN A 219 -16.64 -13.63 -4.88
N LEU A 220 -15.64 -14.16 -5.58
CA LEU A 220 -14.62 -13.32 -6.21
C LEU A 220 -15.34 -12.06 -6.71
N SER A 221 -14.92 -10.92 -6.16
CA SER A 221 -15.64 -9.65 -6.19
C SER A 221 -15.81 -9.08 -7.60
N LEU A 222 -16.69 -9.68 -8.41
CA LEU A 222 -17.13 -9.19 -9.72
C LEU A 222 -18.07 -7.96 -9.60
N PHE A 223 -18.31 -7.47 -8.37
CA PHE A 223 -19.00 -6.21 -8.09
C PHE A 223 -18.11 -5.27 -7.28
N ARG A 224 -16.89 -4.98 -7.77
CA ARG A 224 -16.12 -3.78 -7.34
C ARG A 224 -16.53 -2.53 -8.14
N ASP A 225 -17.70 -2.55 -8.76
CA ASP A 225 -18.16 -1.63 -9.79
C ASP A 225 -19.02 -0.45 -9.30
N THR A 226 -19.28 -0.32 -8.00
CA THR A 226 -19.96 0.91 -7.53
C THR A 226 -18.95 2.04 -7.41
N PRO A 227 -19.04 3.10 -8.23
CA PRO A 227 -18.20 4.29 -8.08
C PRO A 227 -18.38 4.84 -6.66
N GLY A 228 -17.27 4.90 -5.91
CA GLY A 228 -17.27 5.44 -4.56
C GLY A 228 -17.28 6.96 -4.62
N LYS A 229 -18.25 7.61 -3.98
CA LYS A 229 -18.20 9.07 -3.77
C LYS A 229 -17.61 9.37 -2.40
N PHE A 230 -16.69 10.32 -2.34
CA PHE A 230 -16.09 10.80 -1.11
C PHE A 230 -16.48 12.25 -0.90
N ILE A 231 -16.99 12.54 0.29
CA ILE A 231 -17.42 13.87 0.70
C ILE A 231 -16.32 14.43 1.59
N ILE A 232 -15.76 15.58 1.20
CA ILE A 232 -14.75 16.32 1.94
C ILE A 232 -15.40 17.60 2.41
N LEU A 233 -15.71 17.66 3.69
CA LEU A 233 -16.18 18.87 4.32
C LEU A 233 -14.97 19.78 4.54
N CYS A 234 -15.03 20.97 3.98
CA CYS A 234 -14.05 22.01 4.17
C CYS A 234 -14.70 23.20 4.91
N GLU A 235 -13.89 24.07 5.49
CA GLU A 235 -14.36 25.31 6.12
C GLU A 235 -15.24 26.17 5.18
N LYS A 236 -14.88 26.27 3.90
CA LYS A 236 -15.56 27.11 2.90
C LYS A 236 -16.61 26.37 2.06
N GLY A 237 -16.90 25.10 2.35
CA GLY A 237 -17.89 24.33 1.60
C GLY A 237 -17.60 22.83 1.53
N ILE A 238 -18.27 22.14 0.61
CA ILE A 238 -18.17 20.69 0.45
C ILE A 238 -17.55 20.38 -0.92
N GLN A 239 -16.58 19.49 -0.95
CA GLN A 239 -16.05 18.92 -2.18
C GLN A 239 -16.42 17.45 -2.29
N ILE A 240 -16.79 17.02 -3.49
CA ILE A 240 -17.14 15.64 -3.78
C ILE A 240 -16.10 15.10 -4.74
N ILE A 241 -15.47 13.99 -4.37
CA ILE A 241 -14.55 13.23 -5.22
C ILE A 241 -15.24 11.94 -5.64
N ASP A 242 -15.41 11.77 -6.95
CA ASP A 242 -15.90 10.52 -7.53
C ASP A 242 -14.71 9.60 -7.84
N HIS A 243 -14.71 8.42 -7.25
CA HIS A 243 -13.77 7.36 -7.62
C HIS A 243 -14.20 6.72 -8.93
N ARG A 244 -13.29 6.73 -9.89
CA ARG A 244 -13.48 6.15 -11.22
C ARG A 244 -13.21 4.65 -11.17
N ALA A 245 -14.20 3.86 -11.58
CA ALA A 245 -14.04 2.42 -11.69
C ALA A 245 -13.18 2.06 -12.91
N PRO A 246 -12.47 0.90 -12.92
CA PRO A 246 -11.71 0.43 -14.08
C PRO A 246 -12.51 0.38 -15.38
N ILE A 247 -13.78 -0.02 -15.32
CA ILE A 247 -14.67 -0.03 -16.48
C ILE A 247 -14.87 1.35 -17.10
N ASP A 248 -14.89 2.41 -16.27
CA ASP A 248 -15.01 3.78 -16.77
C ASP A 248 -13.72 4.25 -17.46
N MET A 249 -12.56 3.86 -16.92
CA MET A 249 -11.27 4.11 -17.58
C MET A 249 -11.19 3.39 -18.93
N LEU A 250 -11.69 2.15 -19.02
CA LEU A 250 -11.77 1.44 -20.28
C LEU A 250 -12.68 2.15 -21.29
N ARG A 251 -13.84 2.63 -20.87
CA ARG A 251 -14.75 3.42 -21.73
C ARG A 251 -14.05 4.66 -22.28
N ASP A 252 -13.35 5.40 -21.42
CA ASP A 252 -12.62 6.61 -21.82
C ASP A 252 -11.49 6.29 -22.81
N ILE A 253 -10.73 5.21 -22.57
CA ILE A 253 -9.67 4.76 -23.49
C ILE A 253 -10.25 4.40 -24.86
N LEU A 254 -11.36 3.66 -24.90
CA LEU A 254 -12.02 3.25 -26.14
C LEU A 254 -12.62 4.44 -26.90
N LEU A 255 -13.09 5.47 -26.20
CA LEU A 255 -13.61 6.70 -26.79
C LEU A 255 -12.51 7.58 -27.37
N GLN A 256 -11.42 7.76 -26.62
CA GLN A 256 -10.39 8.75 -26.95
C GLN A 256 -9.31 8.18 -27.88
N PHE A 257 -8.91 6.93 -27.68
CA PHE A 257 -7.78 6.32 -28.39
C PHE A 257 -8.19 5.15 -29.28
N GLY A 258 -9.36 4.54 -29.03
CA GLY A 258 -9.85 3.40 -29.78
C GLY A 258 -9.27 2.05 -29.35
N PRO A 259 -9.81 0.94 -29.89
CA PRO A 259 -9.49 -0.43 -29.44
C PRO A 259 -8.10 -0.92 -29.87
N ASP A 260 -7.53 -0.37 -30.95
CA ASP A 260 -6.19 -0.74 -31.45
C ASP A 260 -5.05 0.07 -30.81
N SER A 261 -5.37 0.91 -29.82
CA SER A 261 -4.38 1.82 -29.22
C SER A 261 -3.43 1.12 -28.26
N SER A 262 -2.22 1.67 -28.12
CA SER A 262 -1.26 1.24 -27.09
C SER A 262 -1.83 1.35 -25.68
N HIS A 263 -2.72 2.32 -25.43
CA HIS A 263 -3.44 2.48 -24.16
C HIS A 263 -4.38 1.31 -23.87
N ALA A 264 -5.13 0.84 -24.86
CA ALA A 264 -6.00 -0.33 -24.74
C ALA A 264 -5.19 -1.61 -24.50
N SER A 265 -4.05 -1.77 -25.19
CA SER A 265 -3.13 -2.88 -24.96
C SER A 265 -2.52 -2.85 -23.55
N TYR A 266 -2.07 -1.69 -23.09
CA TYR A 266 -1.53 -1.52 -21.74
C TYR A 266 -2.57 -1.80 -20.65
N PHE A 267 -3.79 -1.29 -20.81
CA PHE A 267 -4.90 -1.56 -19.89
C PHE A 267 -5.24 -3.06 -19.84
N THR A 268 -5.23 -3.73 -20.99
CA THR A 268 -5.42 -5.18 -21.09
C THR A 268 -4.32 -5.96 -20.38
N GLN A 269 -3.07 -5.54 -20.53
CA GLN A 269 -1.93 -6.14 -19.83
C GLN A 269 -2.06 -5.96 -18.31
N LEU A 270 -2.48 -4.77 -17.87
CA LEU A 270 -2.60 -4.42 -16.46
C LEU A 270 -3.71 -5.22 -15.76
N HIS A 271 -4.91 -5.26 -16.34
CA HIS A 271 -6.07 -5.90 -15.73
C HIS A 271 -6.18 -7.40 -16.06
N GLY A 272 -5.51 -7.85 -17.11
CA GLY A 272 -5.62 -9.21 -17.63
C GLY A 272 -6.85 -9.40 -18.51
N VAL A 273 -6.72 -10.29 -19.51
CA VAL A 273 -7.71 -10.50 -20.56
C VAL A 273 -9.10 -10.91 -20.06
N VAL A 274 -9.19 -11.65 -18.94
CA VAL A 274 -10.46 -12.11 -18.38
C VAL A 274 -11.24 -10.94 -17.79
N ASN A 275 -10.59 -10.11 -16.97
CA ASN A 275 -11.21 -8.94 -16.36
C ASN A 275 -11.59 -7.89 -17.42
N VAL A 276 -10.74 -7.69 -18.42
CA VAL A 276 -11.08 -6.81 -19.55
C VAL A 276 -12.24 -7.36 -20.37
N GLY A 277 -12.29 -8.67 -20.60
CA GLY A 277 -13.43 -9.32 -21.25
C GLY A 277 -14.74 -9.09 -20.51
N ASP A 278 -14.74 -9.23 -19.17
CA ASP A 278 -15.90 -8.97 -18.32
C ASP A 278 -16.34 -7.49 -18.37
N MET A 279 -15.40 -6.56 -18.28
CA MET A 279 -15.67 -5.12 -18.44
C MET A 279 -16.26 -4.80 -19.82
N ILE A 280 -15.75 -5.41 -20.90
CA ILE A 280 -16.29 -5.24 -22.25
C ILE A 280 -17.73 -5.75 -22.33
N LEU A 281 -18.00 -6.96 -21.84
CA LEU A 281 -19.35 -7.52 -21.83
C LEU A 281 -20.30 -6.63 -21.04
N THR A 282 -19.86 -6.11 -19.89
CA THR A 282 -20.63 -5.15 -19.10
C THR A 282 -20.93 -3.87 -19.88
N ILE A 283 -19.94 -3.30 -20.60
CA ILE A 283 -20.15 -2.13 -21.47
C ILE A 283 -21.19 -2.42 -22.57
N LEU A 284 -21.13 -3.59 -23.19
CA LEU A 284 -22.06 -3.98 -24.27
C LEU A 284 -23.49 -4.13 -23.75
N CYS A 285 -23.64 -4.77 -22.59
CA CYS A 285 -24.92 -5.05 -21.94
C CYS A 285 -25.53 -3.83 -21.23
N THR A 286 -24.75 -2.78 -20.97
CA THR A 286 -25.29 -1.56 -20.32
C THR A 286 -26.15 -0.78 -21.31
N GLU A 287 -27.45 -0.63 -21.03
CA GLU A 287 -28.38 0.14 -21.88
C GLU A 287 -28.31 1.66 -21.62
N LEU A 288 -27.91 2.08 -20.43
CA LEU A 288 -27.89 3.49 -20.02
C LEU A 288 -26.58 4.20 -20.41
N GLY A 289 -26.67 5.23 -21.25
CA GLY A 289 -25.59 6.21 -21.48
C GLY A 289 -24.39 5.73 -22.32
N ALA A 290 -24.35 4.48 -22.77
CA ALA A 290 -23.28 3.99 -23.64
C ALA A 290 -23.52 4.41 -25.10
N SER A 291 -22.74 5.37 -25.59
CA SER A 291 -22.72 5.74 -27.02
C SER A 291 -22.49 4.50 -27.89
N SER A 292 -23.21 4.41 -29.02
CA SER A 292 -23.08 3.31 -29.99
C SER A 292 -21.63 3.13 -30.45
N THR A 293 -20.85 4.22 -30.49
CA THR A 293 -19.42 4.20 -30.81
C THR A 293 -18.60 3.39 -29.81
N VAL A 294 -18.86 3.53 -28.50
CA VAL A 294 -18.16 2.78 -27.45
C VAL A 294 -18.48 1.31 -27.54
N LYS A 295 -19.76 0.97 -27.77
CA LYS A 295 -20.18 -0.42 -27.93
C LYS A 295 -19.49 -1.07 -29.13
N SER A 296 -19.42 -0.37 -30.27
CA SER A 296 -18.69 -0.85 -31.46
C SER A 296 -17.20 -1.03 -31.20
N SER A 297 -16.55 -0.07 -30.53
CA SER A 297 -15.13 -0.18 -30.14
C SER A 297 -14.88 -1.33 -29.16
N ALA A 298 -15.75 -1.50 -28.16
CA ALA A 298 -15.66 -2.56 -27.17
C ALA A 298 -15.85 -3.94 -27.82
N LEU A 299 -16.84 -4.08 -28.72
CA LEU A 299 -17.07 -5.31 -29.48
C LEU A 299 -15.86 -5.66 -30.35
N ARG A 300 -15.24 -4.66 -30.98
CA ARG A 300 -14.01 -4.88 -31.76
C ARG A 300 -12.86 -5.36 -30.87
N LEU A 301 -12.65 -4.72 -29.71
CA LEU A 301 -11.64 -5.16 -28.75
C LEU A 301 -11.91 -6.59 -28.27
N PHE A 302 -13.16 -6.97 -28.00
CA PHE A 302 -13.53 -8.32 -27.59
C PHE A 302 -13.04 -9.39 -28.58
N PHE A 303 -13.30 -9.20 -29.87
CA PHE A 303 -12.85 -10.14 -30.91
C PHE A 303 -11.33 -10.17 -31.07
N MET A 304 -10.65 -9.02 -30.89
CA MET A 304 -9.19 -8.96 -30.92
C MET A 304 -8.58 -9.80 -29.80
N LEU A 305 -9.11 -9.69 -28.58
CA LEU A 305 -8.66 -10.49 -27.42
C LEU A 305 -8.89 -11.99 -27.62
N GLY A 306 -9.95 -12.37 -28.34
CA GLY A 306 -10.25 -13.77 -28.68
C GLY A 306 -9.24 -14.39 -29.67
N ASN A 307 -8.71 -13.60 -30.60
CA ASN A 307 -7.81 -14.08 -31.65
C ASN A 307 -6.36 -14.26 -31.20
N GLU A 308 -5.92 -13.66 -30.10
CA GLU A 308 -4.55 -13.79 -29.61
C GLU A 308 -4.18 -15.20 -29.13
N LYS A 309 -5.17 -16.02 -28.73
CA LYS A 309 -4.95 -17.41 -28.31
C LYS A 309 -4.45 -18.34 -29.42
N VAL A 310 -4.57 -17.94 -30.70
CA VAL A 310 -4.03 -18.70 -31.83
C VAL A 310 -2.55 -18.40 -32.05
N ARG A 311 -2.03 -17.27 -31.57
CA ARG A 311 -0.64 -16.83 -31.81
C ARG A 311 0.31 -17.11 -30.63
N ASN A 312 -0.20 -17.22 -29.41
CA ASN A 312 0.60 -17.30 -28.18
C ASN A 312 0.87 -18.70 -27.59
N ARG A 313 0.67 -19.79 -28.35
CA ARG A 313 1.17 -21.12 -27.93
C ARG A 313 2.70 -21.23 -27.91
N HIS A 314 3.44 -20.21 -28.35
CA HIS A 314 4.90 -20.22 -28.43
C HIS A 314 5.65 -19.09 -27.69
N LEU A 315 4.98 -18.24 -26.92
CA LEU A 315 5.67 -17.15 -26.20
C LEU A 315 5.41 -17.26 -24.70
N THR A 316 6.37 -17.88 -24.03
CA THR A 316 6.63 -17.75 -22.60
C THR A 316 6.64 -16.27 -22.19
N SER A 317 5.98 -15.99 -21.07
CA SER A 317 6.07 -14.75 -20.28
C SER A 317 7.43 -14.03 -20.41
N PRO A 318 7.48 -12.74 -20.78
CA PRO A 318 8.66 -11.93 -20.55
C PRO A 318 8.68 -11.49 -19.08
N MET A 319 9.53 -12.15 -18.30
CA MET A 319 10.13 -11.58 -17.09
C MET A 319 10.84 -10.27 -17.45
N PRO A 320 10.80 -9.21 -16.61
CA PRO A 320 11.72 -8.10 -16.74
C PRO A 320 13.12 -8.59 -16.34
N THR A 321 14.01 -8.67 -17.32
CA THR A 321 15.43 -8.96 -17.13
C THR A 321 16.12 -7.77 -16.47
N ASN A 322 16.57 -7.93 -15.22
CA ASN A 322 17.72 -7.20 -14.71
C ASN A 322 18.87 -8.20 -14.60
N SER A 323 19.86 -8.01 -15.45
CA SER A 323 21.11 -8.77 -15.49
C SER A 323 22.00 -8.41 -14.30
N LEU A 324 22.29 -9.40 -13.45
CA LEU A 324 23.66 -9.66 -13.01
C LEU A 324 23.78 -11.13 -12.61
N SER A 325 24.38 -11.91 -13.49
CA SER A 325 24.81 -13.29 -13.28
C SER A 325 26.10 -13.31 -12.45
N GLN A 326 26.10 -14.01 -11.31
CA GLN A 326 27.23 -14.84 -10.86
C GLN A 326 26.85 -15.58 -9.56
N LEU A 327 26.49 -16.86 -9.68
CA LEU A 327 27.23 -17.98 -9.08
C LEU A 327 26.47 -19.28 -9.40
N SER A 328 27.08 -20.08 -10.27
CA SER A 328 26.73 -21.48 -10.48
C SER A 328 27.71 -22.37 -9.71
N ASN A 329 27.16 -23.50 -9.26
CA ASN A 329 27.80 -24.71 -8.74
C ASN A 329 28.01 -24.77 -7.22
N ILE A 330 27.18 -25.59 -6.56
CA ILE A 330 27.62 -26.80 -5.85
C ILE A 330 26.47 -27.82 -5.86
N SER A 331 26.85 -29.05 -6.17
CA SER A 331 26.09 -30.29 -6.28
C SER A 331 25.57 -30.83 -4.94
N SER A 332 24.45 -31.55 -5.02
CA SER A 332 24.00 -32.66 -4.16
C SER A 332 24.27 -32.58 -2.65
N GLY A 333 23.22 -32.32 -1.87
CA GLY A 333 23.23 -32.59 -0.43
C GLY A 333 22.01 -32.01 0.30
N SER A 334 21.21 -32.91 0.88
CA SER A 334 20.33 -32.75 2.05
C SER A 334 19.53 -31.43 2.25
N PHE A 335 18.20 -31.53 2.16
CA PHE A 335 17.21 -30.46 2.40
C PHE A 335 16.99 -30.09 3.87
N SER A 336 17.99 -30.23 4.74
CA SER A 336 17.80 -30.14 6.20
C SER A 336 18.35 -28.90 6.89
N ASP A 337 18.62 -27.80 6.17
CA ASP A 337 19.14 -26.56 6.80
C ASP A 337 18.62 -25.23 6.20
N ILE A 338 17.43 -25.22 5.60
CA ILE A 338 16.78 -23.95 5.25
C ILE A 338 16.02 -23.42 6.48
N SER A 339 16.75 -22.72 7.35
CA SER A 339 16.15 -21.80 8.32
C SER A 339 15.41 -20.69 7.55
N MET A 340 14.13 -20.92 7.25
CA MET A 340 13.26 -19.94 6.63
C MET A 340 12.88 -18.87 7.67
N HIS A 341 13.81 -17.96 7.94
CA HIS A 341 13.41 -16.62 8.32
C HIS A 341 12.56 -16.07 7.17
N ILE A 342 11.25 -15.95 7.38
CA ILE A 342 10.38 -15.09 6.57
C ILE A 342 10.85 -13.65 6.80
N ARG A 343 11.98 -13.29 6.21
CA ARG A 343 12.26 -11.92 5.82
C ARG A 343 11.53 -11.75 4.49
N SER A 344 10.58 -10.85 4.48
CA SER A 344 9.86 -10.41 3.30
C SER A 344 10.83 -10.24 2.12
N PRO A 345 10.61 -10.88 0.96
CA PRO A 345 11.20 -10.42 -0.29
C PRO A 345 10.30 -9.29 -0.81
N LEU A 346 10.30 -8.17 -0.11
CA LEU A 346 9.63 -6.95 -0.55
C LEU A 346 10.64 -5.85 -0.32
N PHE A 347 11.18 -5.32 -1.41
CA PHE A 347 12.07 -4.16 -1.38
C PHE A 347 11.38 -3.06 -0.59
N SER A 348 11.80 -2.91 0.66
CA SER A 348 11.56 -1.72 1.44
C SER A 348 11.91 -0.55 0.52
N SER A 349 11.04 0.47 0.49
CA SER A 349 11.26 1.72 -0.24
C SER A 349 12.41 2.54 0.38
N THR A 350 13.47 1.87 0.84
CA THR A 350 14.66 2.42 1.46
C THR A 350 15.74 2.56 0.40
N PRO A 351 16.33 3.75 0.22
CA PRO A 351 17.48 3.92 -0.65
C PRO A 351 18.68 3.21 0.00
N GLN A 352 19.16 2.14 -0.62
CA GLN A 352 20.47 1.57 -0.28
C GLN A 352 21.56 2.44 -0.93
N GLN A 353 22.18 3.33 -0.15
CA GLN A 353 23.46 3.91 -0.55
C GLN A 353 24.53 2.80 -0.52
N GLN A 354 25.07 2.44 -1.68
CA GLN A 354 26.23 1.55 -1.77
C GLN A 354 27.43 2.23 -1.10
N ARG A 355 27.84 1.73 0.07
CA ARG A 355 29.17 1.98 0.61
C ARG A 355 30.19 1.32 -0.32
N ARG A 356 30.99 2.12 -1.04
CA ARG A 356 32.25 1.64 -1.63
C ARG A 356 33.20 1.30 -0.49
N LEU A 357 33.38 0.01 -0.22
CA LEU A 357 34.53 -0.50 0.52
C LEU A 357 35.57 -0.92 -0.52
N ALA A 358 36.65 -0.16 -0.60
CA ALA A 358 37.86 -0.57 -1.31
C ALA A 358 38.43 -1.81 -0.59
N GLN A 359 38.67 -2.89 -1.33
CA GLN A 359 39.45 -4.03 -0.86
C GLN A 359 40.87 -3.94 -1.43
N PRO A 360 41.90 -4.23 -0.62
CA PRO A 360 43.28 -4.29 -1.07
C PRO A 360 43.58 -5.68 -1.64
N SER A 361 44.24 -5.73 -2.80
CA SER A 361 44.89 -6.94 -3.31
C SER A 361 46.30 -7.02 -2.73
N GLY A 362 46.58 -8.07 -1.96
CA GLY A 362 47.91 -8.38 -1.46
C GLY A 362 48.66 -9.31 -2.42
N GLU A 363 49.87 -8.93 -2.79
CA GLU A 363 50.95 -9.84 -3.19
C GLU A 363 52.18 -9.55 -2.33
N PHE A 364 52.78 -10.62 -1.80
CA PHE A 364 54.02 -10.62 -1.01
C PHE A 364 55.24 -10.47 -1.93
N PHE A 365 56.22 -9.62 -1.58
CA PHE A 365 57.54 -10.02 -1.04
C PHE A 365 58.55 -8.85 -0.91
N LEU A 366 59.26 -8.84 0.24
CA LEU A 366 60.59 -8.30 0.61
C LEU A 366 60.95 -6.79 0.61
N GLU A 367 61.36 -6.36 1.82
CA GLU A 367 62.48 -5.47 2.20
C GLU A 367 62.51 -3.99 1.79
N ALA A 368 62.39 -3.08 2.77
CA ALA A 368 63.51 -2.36 3.39
C ALA A 368 63.04 -1.11 4.16
N HIS A 369 63.59 -0.92 5.35
CA HIS A 369 63.47 0.25 6.22
C HIS A 369 64.15 1.51 5.65
N TYR A 370 63.58 2.70 5.92
CA TYR A 370 64.15 3.84 6.69
C TYR A 370 63.66 5.24 6.23
N ASP A 371 63.13 5.99 7.21
CA ASP A 371 63.19 7.45 7.52
C ASP A 371 63.08 8.57 6.47
N ASN A 372 62.15 9.52 6.72
CA ASN A 372 62.37 10.97 6.94
C ASN A 372 60.99 11.68 7.04
N GLU A 373 60.56 12.24 8.17
CA GLU A 373 60.88 13.57 8.76
C GLU A 373 60.44 14.83 7.97
N LEU A 374 59.65 15.66 8.70
CA LEU A 374 59.43 17.12 8.63
C LEU A 374 58.81 17.74 7.36
N SER A 375 58.07 18.86 7.37
CA SER A 375 57.41 19.70 8.39
C SER A 375 56.74 20.86 7.63
N ALA A 376 55.61 21.34 8.18
CA ALA A 376 55.12 22.74 8.16
C ALA A 376 54.80 23.38 6.76
N SER A 377 53.95 24.39 6.58
CA SER A 377 53.36 25.40 7.47
C SER A 377 52.16 26.07 6.75
N SER A 378 51.18 26.51 7.53
CA SER A 378 50.40 27.77 7.44
C SER A 378 50.23 28.52 6.09
N GLU A 379 48.99 28.93 5.78
CA GLU A 379 48.54 30.33 5.93
C GLU A 379 47.05 30.55 5.60
N ILE A 380 46.48 31.54 6.28
CA ILE A 380 45.11 32.05 6.30
C ILE A 380 45.10 33.39 5.57
N GLN A 381 44.04 33.73 4.81
CA GLN A 381 43.37 35.07 4.71
C GLN A 381 42.43 35.12 3.47
N THR A 382 41.10 35.15 3.64
CA THR A 382 40.16 36.28 3.80
C THR A 382 39.77 37.09 2.54
N TYR A 383 38.44 37.08 2.31
CA TYR A 383 37.53 38.14 1.80
C TYR A 383 37.78 38.83 0.44
N VAL A 384 36.71 38.93 -0.37
CA VAL A 384 36.02 40.19 -0.72
C VAL A 384 34.75 39.91 -1.57
N SER A 385 33.77 40.77 -1.39
CA SER A 385 32.37 40.74 -1.85
C SER A 385 32.13 41.46 -3.19
N LEU A 386 31.09 41.01 -3.92
CA LEU A 386 30.13 41.77 -4.77
C LEU A 386 30.67 42.49 -6.03
N PRO A 387 29.84 42.73 -7.07
CA PRO A 387 28.42 43.14 -7.08
C PRO A 387 27.40 42.07 -7.46
#